data_AF-A0A838W4K9-F1
#
_entry.id   AF-A0A838W4K9-F1
#
_cell.length_a   1.000
_cell.length_b   1.000
_cell.length_c   1.000
_cell.angle_alpha   90.00
_cell.angle_beta   90.00
_cell.angle_gamma   90.00
#
_symmetry.space_group_name_H-M   'P 1'
#
loop_
_entity.id
_entity.type
_entity.pdbx_description
1 polymer ?
#
loop_
_entity_poly.entity_id
_entity_poly.type
_entity_poly.pdbx_seq_one_letter_code
_entity_poly.pdbx_strand_id
1 'polypeptide(L)'
;MVSKTSNDMTSELFTDCLNAEIDGLENLKILAEAMNIDNRKMDLYEPLSGCQAYTNYLTKLAVYGSDAEILAALLTDLPVWGYNCGKMSSMLQKNYGFDNNSCVFLDSFASALPKEFTDKSNELILSSIISPYYEKDIHTATGLILDYELLFWDTLYKHSIINQ
;
A
#
# COMPACT_ATOMS: atom_id res chain seq x y z
N MET A 1 -4.08 -13.16 -3.90
CA MET A 1 -4.07 -12.47 -5.20
C MET A 1 -3.58 -13.42 -6.29
N VAL A 2 -2.30 -13.78 -6.35
CA VAL A 2 -1.74 -14.66 -7.41
C VAL A 2 -2.47 -16.00 -7.60
N SER A 3 -2.87 -16.67 -6.51
CA SER A 3 -3.52 -17.99 -6.58
C SER A 3 -4.96 -18.00 -7.13
N LYS A 4 -5.53 -16.83 -7.40
CA LYS A 4 -6.94 -16.66 -7.82
C LYS A 4 -7.10 -15.85 -9.10
N THR A 5 -6.01 -15.55 -9.80
CA THR A 5 -6.03 -14.69 -10.99
C THR A 5 -6.85 -15.29 -12.11
N SER A 6 -7.52 -14.42 -12.87
CA SER A 6 -8.36 -14.83 -13.99
C SER A 6 -7.57 -15.16 -15.26
N ASN A 7 -6.33 -14.65 -15.40
CA ASN A 7 -5.49 -14.84 -16.58
C ASN A 7 -3.98 -14.60 -16.28
N ASP A 8 -3.13 -14.93 -17.26
CA ASP A 8 -1.67 -14.85 -17.16
C ASP A 8 -1.17 -13.41 -16.93
N MET A 9 -1.74 -12.41 -17.61
CA MET A 9 -1.37 -10.99 -17.43
C MET A 9 -1.63 -10.53 -16.00
N THR A 10 -2.75 -10.94 -15.40
CA THR A 10 -3.06 -10.62 -14.01
C THR A 10 -2.11 -11.35 -13.06
N SER A 11 -1.76 -12.59 -13.38
CA SER A 11 -0.77 -13.35 -12.59
C SER A 11 0.58 -12.65 -12.58
N GLU A 12 1.03 -12.12 -13.71
CA GLU A 12 2.24 -11.31 -13.83
C GLU A 12 2.16 -10.05 -12.95
N LEU A 13 1.10 -9.25 -13.13
CA LEU A 13 0.90 -8.00 -12.36
C LEU A 13 0.88 -8.24 -10.83
N PHE A 14 0.18 -9.27 -10.37
CA PHE A 14 0.14 -9.58 -8.93
C PHE A 14 1.43 -10.23 -8.42
N THR A 15 2.23 -10.84 -9.30
CA THR A 15 3.58 -11.28 -8.95
C THR A 15 4.52 -10.08 -8.80
N ASP A 16 4.39 -9.06 -9.65
CA ASP A 16 5.13 -7.80 -9.49
C ASP A 16 4.79 -7.12 -8.16
N CYS A 17 3.51 -7.06 -7.79
CA CYS A 17 3.10 -6.56 -6.46
C CYS A 17 3.74 -7.38 -5.33
N LEU A 18 3.72 -8.72 -5.42
CA LEU A 18 4.31 -9.58 -4.39
C LEU A 18 5.81 -9.33 -4.23
N ASN A 19 6.54 -9.18 -5.34
CA ASN A 19 7.98 -8.90 -5.30
C ASN A 19 8.25 -7.53 -4.68
N ALA A 20 7.46 -6.51 -5.00
CA ALA A 20 7.57 -5.18 -4.39
C ALA A 20 7.33 -5.22 -2.87
N GLU A 21 6.37 -6.01 -2.39
CA GLU A 21 6.12 -6.21 -0.95
C GLU A 21 7.27 -6.94 -0.24
N ILE A 22 7.92 -7.92 -0.91
CA ILE A 22 9.11 -8.60 -0.37
C ILE A 22 10.26 -7.61 -0.21
N ASP A 23 10.53 -6.80 -1.23
CA ASP A 23 11.56 -5.76 -1.16
C ASP A 23 11.21 -4.70 -0.10
N GLY A 24 9.93 -4.32 -0.02
CA GLY A 24 9.40 -3.42 0.99
C GLY A 24 9.64 -3.93 2.42
N LEU A 25 9.42 -5.22 2.67
CA LEU A 25 9.64 -5.82 3.99
C LEU A 25 11.12 -5.78 4.40
N GLU A 26 12.05 -6.04 3.48
CA GLU A 26 13.49 -5.93 3.79
C GLU A 26 13.90 -4.48 4.04
N ASN A 27 13.40 -3.54 3.25
CA ASN A 27 13.64 -2.12 3.43
C ASN A 27 13.04 -1.57 4.74
N LEU A 28 11.89 -2.11 5.18
CA LEU A 28 11.24 -1.72 6.42
C LEU A 28 12.11 -2.07 7.65
N LYS A 29 12.85 -3.17 7.61
CA LYS A 29 13.79 -3.55 8.69
C LYS A 29 14.90 -2.51 8.85
N ILE A 30 15.42 -1.98 7.75
CA ILE A 30 16.44 -0.91 7.77
C ILE A 30 15.88 0.36 8.45
N LEU A 31 14.65 0.75 8.10
CA LEU A 31 14.00 1.88 8.73
C LEU A 31 13.77 1.64 10.24
N ALA A 32 13.35 0.44 10.64
CA ALA A 32 13.16 0.05 12.03
C ALA A 32 14.47 0.13 12.84
N GLU A 33 15.58 -0.36 12.27
CA GLU A 33 16.91 -0.25 12.87
C GLU A 33 17.33 1.21 13.09
N ALA A 34 17.13 2.08 12.11
CA ALA A 34 17.40 3.52 12.22
C ALA A 34 16.56 4.19 13.33
N MET A 35 15.37 3.65 13.62
CA MET A 35 14.50 4.08 14.72
C MET A 35 14.80 3.39 16.07
N ASN A 36 15.83 2.55 16.16
CA ASN A 36 16.15 1.73 17.34
C ASN A 36 14.99 0.81 17.77
N ILE A 37 14.25 0.29 16.77
CA ILE A 37 13.20 -0.71 16.93
C ILE A 37 13.82 -2.07 16.58
N ASP A 38 14.03 -2.90 17.60
CA ASP A 38 14.51 -4.27 17.41
C ASP A 38 13.37 -5.25 17.13
N ASN A 39 13.72 -6.47 16.68
CA ASN A 39 12.76 -7.55 16.38
C ASN A 39 11.85 -7.88 17.57
N ARG A 40 12.36 -7.80 18.80
CA ARG A 40 11.56 -8.11 19.98
C ARG A 40 10.47 -7.07 20.21
N LYS A 41 10.75 -5.78 19.99
CA LYS A 41 9.74 -4.73 20.05
C LYS A 41 8.69 -4.91 18.96
N MET A 42 9.10 -5.33 17.76
CA MET A 42 8.16 -5.62 16.67
C MET A 42 7.25 -6.81 17.01
N ASP A 43 7.80 -7.91 17.53
CA ASP A 43 7.04 -9.12 17.88
C ASP A 43 6.03 -8.89 19.02
N LEU A 44 6.32 -7.97 19.93
CA LEU A 44 5.47 -7.63 21.07
C LEU A 44 4.50 -6.48 20.78
N TYR A 45 4.57 -5.87 19.59
CA TYR A 45 3.73 -4.73 19.26
C TYR A 45 2.27 -5.16 19.06
N GLU A 46 1.36 -4.55 19.82
CA GLU A 46 -0.07 -4.76 19.65
C GLU A 46 -0.59 -3.85 18.52
N PRO A 47 -1.15 -4.40 17.42
CA PRO A 47 -1.61 -3.59 16.31
C PRO A 47 -2.79 -2.68 16.66
N LEU A 48 -2.75 -1.44 16.18
CA LEU A 48 -3.90 -0.54 16.26
C LEU A 48 -4.94 -0.95 15.22
N SER A 49 -6.18 -1.16 15.64
CA SER A 49 -7.26 -1.63 14.76
C SER A 49 -7.47 -0.73 13.53
N GLY A 50 -7.42 0.59 13.72
CA GLY A 50 -7.52 1.54 12.60
C GLY A 50 -6.36 1.46 11.61
N CYS A 51 -5.16 1.07 12.06
CA CYS A 51 -4.02 0.82 11.19
C CYS A 51 -4.10 -0.54 10.46
N GLN A 52 -5.01 -1.43 10.86
CA GLN A 52 -5.26 -2.71 10.20
C GLN A 52 -6.41 -2.65 9.19
N ALA A 53 -7.20 -1.57 9.17
CA ALA A 53 -8.39 -1.49 8.33
C ALA A 53 -8.07 -1.58 6.82
N TYR A 54 -7.02 -0.87 6.39
CA TYR A 54 -6.52 -0.85 5.03
C TYR A 54 -6.13 -2.24 4.52
N THR A 55 -5.26 -2.95 5.25
CA THR A 55 -4.76 -4.28 4.87
C THR A 55 -5.86 -5.34 4.92
N ASN A 56 -6.79 -5.22 5.88
CA ASN A 56 -7.98 -6.07 5.94
C ASN A 56 -8.89 -5.87 4.72
N TYR A 57 -9.04 -4.63 4.24
CA TYR A 57 -9.83 -4.35 3.05
C TYR A 57 -9.19 -4.91 1.78
N LEU A 58 -7.87 -4.72 1.60
CA LEU A 58 -7.13 -5.37 0.51
C LEU A 58 -7.26 -6.90 0.57
N THR A 59 -7.23 -7.48 1.76
CA THR A 59 -7.46 -8.93 1.94
C THR A 59 -8.88 -9.32 1.53
N LYS A 60 -9.91 -8.54 1.89
CA LYS A 60 -11.29 -8.76 1.41
C LYS A 60 -11.32 -8.75 -0.12
N LEU A 61 -10.67 -7.79 -0.77
CA LEU A 61 -10.64 -7.72 -2.23
C LEU A 61 -9.90 -8.93 -2.82
N ALA A 62 -8.75 -9.30 -2.25
CA ALA A 62 -7.99 -10.48 -2.67
C ALA A 62 -8.75 -11.81 -2.51
N VAL A 63 -9.69 -11.90 -1.56
CA VAL A 63 -10.45 -13.13 -1.31
C VAL A 63 -11.77 -13.15 -2.07
N TYR A 64 -12.47 -12.02 -2.16
CA TYR A 64 -13.87 -11.92 -2.61
C TYR A 64 -14.12 -10.91 -3.74
N GLY A 65 -13.15 -10.06 -4.06
CA GLY A 65 -13.24 -9.10 -5.16
C GLY A 65 -12.73 -9.68 -6.48
N SER A 66 -12.82 -8.85 -7.52
CA SER A 66 -12.26 -9.10 -8.85
C SER A 66 -10.85 -8.53 -8.99
N ASP A 67 -10.12 -9.02 -9.99
CA ASP A 67 -8.80 -8.52 -10.35
C ASP A 67 -8.82 -7.01 -10.65
N ALA A 68 -9.88 -6.54 -11.31
CA ALA A 68 -10.07 -5.12 -11.65
C ALA A 68 -10.32 -4.24 -10.41
N GLU A 69 -11.10 -4.71 -9.43
CA GLU A 69 -11.29 -3.99 -8.16
C GLU A 69 -9.96 -3.83 -7.40
N ILE A 70 -9.15 -4.89 -7.35
CA ILE A 70 -7.83 -4.86 -6.69
C ILE A 70 -6.90 -3.87 -7.40
N LEU A 71 -6.76 -3.99 -8.72
CA LEU A 71 -5.86 -3.13 -9.50
C LEU A 71 -6.31 -1.66 -9.45
N ALA A 72 -7.60 -1.39 -9.56
CA ALA A 72 -8.12 -0.02 -9.47
C ALA A 72 -7.85 0.58 -8.08
N ALA A 73 -8.07 -0.19 -7.01
CA ALA A 73 -7.74 0.23 -5.65
C ALA A 73 -6.25 0.59 -5.52
N LEU A 74 -5.34 -0.30 -5.97
CA LEU A 74 -3.90 -0.07 -5.92
C LEU A 74 -3.45 1.15 -6.75
N LEU A 75 -3.93 1.29 -7.99
CA LEU A 75 -3.56 2.42 -8.87
C LEU A 75 -4.06 3.77 -8.34
N THR A 76 -5.14 3.77 -7.57
CA THR A 76 -5.69 4.98 -6.96
C THR A 76 -4.94 5.36 -5.68
N ASP A 77 -4.63 4.36 -4.85
CA ASP A 77 -4.13 4.54 -3.50
C ASP A 77 -2.61 4.73 -3.43
N LEU A 78 -1.84 3.93 -4.18
CA LEU A 78 -0.37 3.95 -4.12
C LEU A 78 0.24 5.35 -4.40
N PRO A 79 -0.29 6.18 -5.31
CA PRO A 79 0.19 7.56 -5.46
C PRO A 79 -0.05 8.44 -4.23
N VAL A 80 -1.16 8.25 -3.51
CA VAL A 80 -1.49 9.00 -2.28
C VAL A 80 -0.57 8.56 -1.14
N TRP A 81 -0.45 7.24 -0.94
CA TRP A 81 0.49 6.63 -0.01
C TRP A 81 1.93 7.11 -0.27
N GLY A 82 2.38 7.03 -1.52
CA GLY A 82 3.72 7.43 -1.94
C GLY A 82 4.02 8.91 -1.67
N TYR A 83 3.05 9.79 -1.90
CA TYR A 83 3.19 11.21 -1.56
C TYR A 83 3.41 11.44 -0.06
N ASN A 84 2.70 10.70 0.80
CA ASN A 84 2.89 10.75 2.24
C ASN A 84 4.25 10.17 2.66
N CYS A 85 4.67 9.04 2.06
CA CYS A 85 6.00 8.46 2.27
C CYS A 85 7.13 9.45 1.92
N GLY A 86 7.04 10.11 0.76
CA GLY A 86 8.05 11.09 0.34
C GLY A 86 8.15 12.30 1.27
N LYS A 87 7.01 12.76 1.82
CA LYS A 87 7.00 13.79 2.86
C LYS A 87 7.69 13.30 4.14
N MET A 88 7.35 12.11 4.62
CA MET A 88 7.95 11.54 5.83
C MET A 88 9.46 11.38 5.66
N SER A 89 9.92 10.82 4.55
CA SER A 89 11.34 10.69 4.22
C SER A 89 12.06 12.05 4.30
N SER A 90 11.54 13.05 3.58
CA SER A 90 12.10 14.40 3.58
C SER A 90 12.20 15.02 4.98
N MET A 91 11.19 14.80 5.83
CA MET A 91 11.17 15.31 7.20
C MET A 91 12.14 14.58 8.13
N LEU A 92 12.26 13.26 8.00
CA LEU A 92 13.19 12.44 8.78
C LEU A 92 14.64 12.83 8.49
N GLN A 93 14.99 12.99 7.21
CA GLN A 93 16.33 13.42 6.82
C GLN A 93 16.63 14.84 7.31
N LYS A 94 15.71 15.78 7.09
CA LYS A 94 15.92 17.20 7.44
C LYS A 94 16.00 17.45 8.94
N ASN A 95 15.15 16.80 9.73
CA ASN A 95 14.95 17.17 11.14
C ASN A 95 15.51 16.16 12.14
N TYR A 96 15.73 14.91 11.72
CA TYR A 96 16.11 13.81 12.60
C TYR A 96 17.42 13.12 12.20
N GLY A 97 18.09 13.60 11.16
CA GLY A 97 19.42 13.12 10.76
C GLY A 97 19.43 11.74 10.10
N PHE A 98 18.29 11.27 9.60
CA PHE A 98 18.22 10.04 8.81
C PHE A 98 18.99 10.23 7.51
N ASP A 99 19.68 9.18 7.06
CA ASP A 99 20.35 9.16 5.76
C ASP A 99 19.47 8.49 4.69
N ASN A 100 19.92 8.54 3.44
CA ASN A 100 19.19 7.95 2.30
C ASN A 100 18.93 6.44 2.50
N ASN A 101 19.87 5.72 3.13
CA ASN A 101 19.72 4.29 3.34
C ASN A 101 18.62 3.99 4.37
N SER A 102 18.56 4.77 5.45
CA SER A 102 17.53 4.67 6.48
C SER A 102 16.13 5.00 5.94
N CYS A 103 16.05 5.82 4.88
CA CYS A 103 14.79 6.23 4.26
C CYS A 103 14.37 5.38 3.05
N VAL A 104 15.13 4.35 2.67
CA VAL A 104 14.90 3.59 1.43
C VAL A 104 13.48 3.00 1.33
N PHE A 105 12.90 2.53 2.43
CA PHE A 105 11.50 2.07 2.47
C PHE A 105 10.53 3.15 1.99
N LEU A 106 10.64 4.36 2.55
CA LEU A 106 9.76 5.47 2.23
C LEU A 106 10.01 5.97 0.80
N ASP A 107 11.27 6.03 0.38
CA ASP A 107 11.65 6.50 -0.96
C ASP A 107 11.22 5.53 -2.07
N SER A 108 11.24 4.22 -1.80
CA SER A 108 10.71 3.20 -2.72
C SER A 108 9.22 3.40 -2.97
N PHE A 109 8.41 3.62 -1.93
CA PHE A 109 6.98 3.88 -2.09
C PHE A 109 6.68 5.28 -2.65
N ALA A 110 7.54 6.26 -2.41
CA ALA A 110 7.41 7.60 -2.99
C ALA A 110 7.74 7.66 -4.48
N SER A 111 8.40 6.62 -5.01
CA SER A 111 8.75 6.53 -6.41
C SER A 111 7.51 6.25 -7.27
N ALA A 112 7.51 6.79 -8.49
CA ALA A 112 6.40 6.56 -9.41
C ALA A 112 6.28 5.06 -9.75
N LEU A 113 5.03 4.59 -9.86
CA LEU A 113 4.75 3.23 -10.32
C LEU A 113 5.37 3.00 -11.71
N PRO A 114 5.88 1.79 -12.00
CA PRO A 114 6.37 1.45 -13.33
C PRO A 114 5.29 1.71 -14.38
N LYS A 115 5.70 2.35 -15.49
CA LYS A 115 4.76 2.71 -16.57
C LYS A 115 4.06 1.47 -17.13
N GLU A 116 4.80 0.39 -17.34
CA GLU A 116 4.25 -0.87 -17.86
C GLU A 116 3.19 -1.47 -16.94
N PHE A 117 3.45 -1.47 -15.62
CA PHE A 117 2.47 -1.92 -14.62
C PHE A 117 1.18 -1.09 -14.71
N THR A 118 1.31 0.23 -14.81
CA THR A 118 0.18 1.16 -14.90
C THR A 118 -0.61 0.98 -16.19
N ASP A 119 0.06 0.84 -17.34
CA ASP A 119 -0.56 0.65 -18.64
C ASP A 119 -1.35 -0.67 -18.69
N LYS A 120 -0.71 -1.80 -18.33
CA LYS A 120 -1.34 -3.13 -18.30
C LYS A 120 -2.52 -3.19 -17.34
N SER A 121 -2.38 -2.59 -16.15
CA SER A 121 -3.47 -2.54 -15.17
C SER A 121 -4.67 -1.75 -15.69
N ASN A 122 -4.43 -0.59 -16.34
CA ASN A 122 -5.50 0.20 -16.94
C ASN A 122 -6.23 -0.53 -18.07
N GLU A 123 -5.50 -1.26 -18.93
CA GLU A 123 -6.10 -2.08 -19.98
C GLU A 123 -7.05 -3.15 -19.40
N LEU A 124 -6.61 -3.83 -18.34
CA LEU A 124 -7.41 -4.84 -17.64
C LEU A 124 -8.66 -4.21 -16.99
N ILE A 125 -8.49 -3.10 -16.27
CA ILE A 125 -9.62 -2.39 -15.63
C ILE A 125 -10.64 -1.99 -16.70
N LEU A 126 -10.22 -1.34 -17.79
CA LEU A 126 -11.13 -0.88 -18.84
C LEU A 126 -11.83 -2.02 -19.56
N SER A 127 -11.13 -3.12 -19.83
CA SER A 127 -11.73 -4.30 -20.48
C SER A 127 -12.70 -5.06 -19.58
N SER A 128 -12.59 -4.93 -18.26
CA SER A 128 -13.51 -5.55 -17.29
C SER A 128 -14.86 -4.83 -17.17
N ILE A 129 -14.98 -3.59 -17.65
CA ILE A 129 -16.23 -2.80 -17.60
C ILE A 129 -17.18 -3.28 -18.71
N ILE A 130 -17.84 -4.39 -18.44
CA ILE A 130 -18.82 -5.03 -19.35
C ILE A 130 -20.27 -4.65 -19.03
N SER A 131 -20.52 -3.99 -17.88
CA SER A 131 -21.82 -3.43 -17.51
C SER A 131 -21.69 -2.35 -16.42
N PRO A 132 -22.72 -1.51 -16.22
CA PRO A 132 -22.70 -0.47 -15.18
C PRO A 132 -22.57 -0.99 -13.73
N TYR A 133 -22.90 -2.26 -13.48
CA TYR A 133 -22.73 -2.85 -12.14
C TYR A 133 -21.26 -3.10 -11.80
N TYR A 134 -20.48 -3.58 -12.78
CA TYR A 134 -19.03 -3.77 -12.60
C TYR A 134 -18.30 -2.44 -12.42
N GLU A 135 -18.72 -1.41 -13.17
CA GLU A 135 -18.22 -0.04 -13.00
C GLU A 135 -18.45 0.47 -11.56
N LYS A 136 -19.65 0.26 -11.01
CA LYS A 136 -19.96 0.65 -9.63
C LYS A 136 -19.08 -0.05 -8.59
N ASP A 137 -18.83 -1.35 -8.74
CA ASP A 137 -18.02 -2.11 -7.78
C ASP A 137 -16.55 -1.63 -7.80
N ILE A 138 -16.00 -1.37 -8.98
CA ILE A 138 -14.66 -0.77 -9.16
C ILE A 138 -14.59 0.61 -8.49
N HIS A 139 -15.58 1.49 -8.73
CA HIS A 139 -15.64 2.81 -8.08
C HIS A 139 -15.78 2.70 -6.55
N THR A 140 -16.53 1.72 -6.07
CA THR A 140 -16.67 1.49 -4.63
C THR A 140 -15.35 1.04 -4.03
N ALA A 141 -14.59 0.18 -4.73
CA ALA A 141 -13.28 -0.27 -4.31
C ALA A 141 -12.26 0.87 -4.19
N THR A 142 -12.22 1.78 -5.17
CA THR A 142 -11.32 2.94 -5.15
C THR A 142 -11.69 3.98 -4.09
N GLY A 143 -12.99 4.19 -3.84
CA GLY A 143 -13.42 5.08 -2.74
C GLY A 143 -13.05 4.52 -1.37
N LEU A 144 -13.38 3.25 -1.13
CA LEU A 144 -13.16 2.62 0.17
C LEU A 144 -11.68 2.49 0.54
N ILE A 145 -10.80 2.19 -0.42
CA ILE A 145 -9.36 2.06 -0.12
C ILE A 145 -8.78 3.38 0.41
N LEU A 146 -9.15 4.52 -0.21
CA LEU A 146 -8.73 5.85 0.23
C LEU A 146 -9.31 6.22 1.60
N ASP A 147 -10.57 5.87 1.86
CA ASP A 147 -11.19 6.08 3.18
C ASP A 147 -10.46 5.26 4.27
N TYR A 148 -10.05 4.03 3.95
CA TYR A 148 -9.28 3.19 4.87
C TYR A 148 -7.83 3.68 5.05
N GLU A 149 -7.20 4.22 4.02
CA GLU A 149 -5.89 4.89 4.14
C GLU A 149 -6.01 6.12 5.06
N LEU A 150 -7.05 6.94 4.90
CA LEU A 150 -7.30 8.08 5.79
C LEU A 150 -7.48 7.62 7.25
N LEU A 151 -8.23 6.54 7.48
CA LEU A 151 -8.40 5.96 8.82
C LEU A 151 -7.07 5.50 9.42
N PHE A 152 -6.16 4.95 8.60
CA PHE A 152 -4.81 4.57 9.04
C PHE A 152 -4.07 5.81 9.57
N TRP A 153 -4.01 6.89 8.78
CA TRP A 153 -3.30 8.12 9.16
C TRP A 153 -3.91 8.80 10.38
N ASP A 154 -5.24 8.90 10.45
CA ASP A 154 -5.96 9.46 11.59
C ASP A 154 -5.69 8.67 12.88
N THR A 155 -5.62 7.34 12.77
CA THR A 155 -5.34 6.47 13.91
C THR A 155 -3.91 6.67 14.42
N LEU A 156 -2.94 6.73 13.49
CA LEU A 156 -1.54 7.00 13.82
C LEU A 156 -1.37 8.37 14.49
N TYR A 157 -2.00 9.41 13.92
CA TYR A 157 -1.96 10.76 14.48
C TYR A 157 -2.54 10.80 15.89
N LYS A 158 -3.76 10.29 16.09
CA LYS A 158 -4.40 10.23 17.42
C LYS A 158 -3.53 9.48 18.44
N HIS A 159 -2.97 8.33 18.05
CA HIS A 159 -2.14 7.54 18.94
C HIS A 159 -0.84 8.26 19.34
N SER A 160 -0.21 8.98 18.40
CA SER A 160 1.06 9.68 18.63
C SER A 160 0.96 10.93 19.51
N ILE A 161 -0.22 11.54 19.62
CA ILE A 161 -0.43 12.75 20.44
C ILE A 161 -1.12 12.45 21.79
N ILE A 162 -1.91 11.38 21.88
CA ILE A 162 -2.66 11.04 23.11
C ILE A 162 -1.80 10.29 24.12
N ASN A 163 -0.80 9.54 23.65
CA ASN A 163 0.07 8.71 24.50
C ASN A 163 1.42 9.38 24.84
N GLN A 164 1.52 10.72 24.70
CA GLN A 164 2.61 11.52 25.27
C GLN A 164 2.22 12.00 26.67
#